data_AF-A0A7W8DU99-F1
#
_entry.id   AF-A0A7W8DU99-F1
#
_cell.length_a   1.000
_cell.length_b   1.000
_cell.length_c   1.000
_cell.angle_alpha   90.00
_cell.angle_beta   90.00
_cell.angle_gamma   90.00
#
_symmetry.space_group_name_H-M   'P 1'
#
loop_
_entity.id
_entity.type
_entity.pdbx_description
1 polymer ?
#
loop_
_entity_poly.entity_id
_entity_poly.type
_entity_poly.pdbx_seq_one_letter_code
_entity_poly.pdbx_strand_id
1 'polypeptide(L)'
;MNNQWGRNGSGPAAGRGGAGGILFASLVCLALGGAAGYAAFRFTGDSAPSDEIEQRDRRIADLAKELDARVQEIDESGRKADALLKENAALKQRVEALDSAASAPQAAVSEAEYARLTQETIPGLKNELELARQRIADAEALKARAEEAVRDRERRLSLGADQIARLEKALDAARSDENAAQTAETERLEAEADTLRRQLSEAQAAAEKVRTGDLPALRAEIARKDKEIAALKAQNGVLTTRVAALEAASRAAQPSRPVDGAEKPVRDTAKPSEGRNPRDAALVARAMQDTPGLDRLNDTQRDRLERTLVSGECVTNALGGVFKRVPVLALRNLMRDLDSDC
;
A
#
# COMPACT_ATOMS: atom_id res chain seq x y z
N MET A 1 -89.85 17.18 9.74
CA MET A 1 -89.41 18.33 10.55
C MET A 1 -88.22 18.97 9.85
N ASN A 2 -88.46 20.12 9.21
CA ASN A 2 -87.62 21.33 9.11
C ASN A 2 -86.51 21.44 10.19
N ASN A 3 -85.36 22.12 10.05
CA ASN A 3 -84.80 23.02 9.03
C ASN A 3 -83.31 23.29 9.31
N GLN A 4 -82.63 23.78 8.27
CA GLN A 4 -81.37 24.54 8.20
C GLN A 4 -81.05 25.48 9.38
N TRP A 5 -79.75 25.57 9.71
CA TRP A 5 -78.91 26.77 9.92
C TRP A 5 -77.46 26.29 9.64
N GLY A 6 -76.63 26.78 8.73
CA GLY A 6 -76.56 28.05 8.02
C GLY A 6 -75.43 28.93 8.60
N ARG A 7 -74.19 28.81 8.10
CA ARG A 7 -73.29 29.92 7.67
C ARG A 7 -71.79 29.58 7.65
N ASN A 8 -71.24 29.59 6.43
CA ASN A 8 -70.21 30.49 5.90
C ASN A 8 -69.06 30.94 6.82
N GLY A 9 -67.85 30.59 6.39
CA GLY A 9 -66.62 31.36 6.58
C GLY A 9 -65.87 31.47 5.26
N SER A 10 -66.22 32.47 4.45
CA SER A 10 -65.45 32.95 3.29
C SER A 10 -64.54 34.10 3.73
N GLY A 11 -63.24 34.05 3.41
CA GLY A 11 -62.30 35.18 3.54
C GLY A 11 -60.83 34.79 3.27
N PRO A 12 -59.97 35.69 2.77
CA PRO A 12 -59.28 35.47 1.49
C PRO A 12 -57.74 35.36 1.56
N ALA A 13 -57.16 34.65 0.59
CA ALA A 13 -55.80 34.89 0.08
C ALA A 13 -55.78 34.42 -1.39
N ALA A 14 -55.98 35.29 -2.38
CA ALA A 14 -54.95 36.14 -2.96
C ALA A 14 -53.63 35.38 -3.16
N GLY A 15 -53.39 34.90 -4.38
CA GLY A 15 -52.10 34.29 -4.72
C GLY A 15 -52.15 33.37 -5.93
N ARG A 16 -52.31 33.99 -7.10
CA ARG A 16 -52.00 33.41 -8.42
C ARG A 16 -50.59 32.78 -8.37
N GLY A 17 -50.51 31.46 -8.22
CA GLY A 17 -49.26 30.70 -8.16
C GLY A 17 -49.27 29.60 -9.22
N GLY A 18 -48.83 29.96 -10.43
CA GLY A 18 -48.73 29.03 -11.56
C GLY A 18 -47.74 27.91 -11.29
N ALA A 19 -47.90 26.82 -12.04
CA ALA A 19 -47.06 25.61 -12.04
C ALA A 19 -45.54 25.85 -12.29
N GLY A 20 -45.10 27.10 -12.50
CA GLY A 20 -43.69 27.49 -12.57
C GLY A 20 -42.96 27.57 -11.22
N GLY A 21 -43.67 27.65 -10.08
CA GLY A 21 -43.03 27.81 -8.76
C GLY A 21 -42.29 26.57 -8.23
N ILE A 22 -42.73 25.37 -8.60
CA ILE A 22 -42.16 24.10 -8.10
C ILE A 22 -40.85 23.75 -8.84
N LEU A 23 -40.75 24.12 -10.12
CA LEU A 23 -39.51 23.96 -10.89
C LEU A 23 -38.43 24.97 -10.45
N PHE A 24 -38.83 26.20 -10.13
CA PHE A 24 -37.90 27.22 -9.61
C PHE A 24 -37.32 26.86 -8.24
N ALA A 25 -38.16 26.34 -7.32
CA ALA A 25 -37.69 25.90 -5.99
C ALA A 25 -36.69 24.72 -6.09
N SER A 26 -36.94 23.78 -7.01
CA SER A 26 -36.05 22.63 -7.25
C SER A 26 -34.71 23.04 -7.87
N LEU A 27 -34.71 24.04 -8.76
CA LEU A 27 -33.51 24.59 -9.40
C LEU A 27 -32.67 25.47 -8.45
N VAL A 28 -33.30 26.26 -7.59
CA VAL A 28 -32.61 27.07 -6.58
C VAL A 28 -31.95 26.16 -5.53
N CYS A 29 -32.60 25.05 -5.13
CA CYS A 29 -31.98 24.05 -4.27
C CYS A 29 -30.80 23.31 -4.93
N LEU A 30 -30.84 23.11 -6.25
CA LEU A 30 -29.75 22.46 -7.00
C LEU A 30 -28.55 23.42 -7.21
N ALA A 31 -28.80 24.72 -7.39
CA ALA A 31 -27.77 25.76 -7.46
C ALA A 31 -27.11 26.04 -6.10
N LEU A 32 -27.89 26.06 -5.00
CA LEU A 32 -27.37 26.21 -3.63
C LEU A 32 -26.64 24.95 -3.14
N GLY A 33 -27.07 23.75 -3.56
CA GLY A 33 -26.36 22.50 -3.28
C GLY A 33 -25.04 22.36 -4.04
N GLY A 34 -24.95 22.89 -5.27
CA GLY A 34 -23.73 22.88 -6.07
C GLY A 34 -22.62 23.79 -5.53
N ALA A 35 -22.97 24.95 -4.97
CA ALA A 35 -21.99 25.89 -4.42
C ALA A 35 -21.33 25.41 -3.11
N ALA A 36 -22.07 24.67 -2.27
CA ALA A 36 -21.54 24.14 -1.00
C ALA A 36 -20.57 22.96 -1.20
N GLY A 37 -20.79 22.13 -2.23
CA GLY A 37 -19.87 21.03 -2.57
C GLY A 37 -18.57 21.48 -3.25
N TYR A 38 -18.59 22.63 -3.94
CA TYR A 38 -17.46 23.14 -4.71
C TYR A 38 -16.30 23.69 -3.85
N ALA A 39 -16.59 24.14 -2.63
CA ALA A 39 -15.57 24.62 -1.70
C ALA A 39 -14.78 23.47 -1.03
N ALA A 40 -15.42 22.31 -0.82
CA ALA A 40 -14.76 21.14 -0.21
C ALA A 40 -13.79 20.44 -1.16
N PHE A 41 -14.06 20.46 -2.47
CA PHE A 41 -13.21 19.82 -3.49
C PHE A 41 -11.97 20.64 -3.87
N ARG A 42 -11.90 21.93 -3.50
CA ARG A 42 -10.68 22.75 -3.69
C ARG A 42 -9.64 22.63 -2.57
N PHE A 43 -10.01 22.07 -1.42
CA PHE A 43 -9.10 21.88 -0.28
C PHE A 43 -8.48 20.49 -0.21
N THR A 44 -8.93 19.54 -1.03
CA THR A 44 -8.35 18.19 -1.15
C THR A 44 -7.51 18.13 -2.43
N GLY A 45 -6.22 18.39 -2.27
CA GLY A 45 -5.26 18.44 -3.37
C GLY A 45 -5.13 17.10 -4.08
N ASP A 46 -5.56 17.06 -5.33
CA ASP A 46 -4.80 16.48 -6.42
C ASP A 46 -5.20 17.23 -7.70
N SER A 47 -4.24 17.87 -8.35
CA SER A 47 -4.50 18.69 -9.54
C SER A 47 -4.85 17.78 -10.71
N ALA A 48 -6.15 17.59 -10.95
CA ALA A 48 -6.65 16.98 -12.19
C ALA A 48 -6.02 17.70 -13.40
N PRO A 49 -5.54 16.96 -14.43
CA PRO A 49 -4.93 17.58 -15.60
C PRO A 49 -5.89 18.60 -16.22
N SER A 50 -5.38 19.78 -16.59
CA SER A 50 -6.16 20.93 -17.07
C SER A 50 -7.19 20.59 -18.14
N ASP A 51 -6.85 19.63 -19.00
CA ASP A 51 -7.68 19.18 -20.12
C ASP A 51 -8.98 18.49 -19.66
N GLU A 52 -8.96 17.81 -18.51
CA GLU A 52 -10.15 17.14 -17.97
C GLU A 52 -11.11 18.14 -17.31
N ILE A 53 -10.57 19.20 -16.69
CA ILE A 53 -11.36 20.32 -16.15
C ILE A 53 -12.01 21.09 -17.30
N GLU A 54 -11.26 21.41 -18.35
CA GLU A 54 -11.79 22.13 -19.50
C GLU A 54 -12.86 21.32 -20.25
N GLN A 55 -12.68 20.00 -20.35
CA GLN A 55 -13.68 19.11 -20.94
C GLN A 55 -14.95 19.01 -20.08
N ARG A 56 -14.82 19.05 -18.75
CA ARG A 56 -15.96 19.10 -17.82
C ARG A 56 -16.70 20.45 -17.89
N ASP A 57 -15.98 21.56 -17.97
CA ASP A 57 -16.57 22.90 -18.10
C ASP A 57 -17.34 23.05 -19.42
N ARG A 58 -16.81 22.48 -20.52
CA ARG A 58 -17.54 22.41 -21.79
C ARG A 58 -18.84 21.60 -21.66
N ARG A 59 -18.80 20.44 -20.99
CA ARG A 59 -20.00 19.63 -20.74
C ARG A 59 -21.02 20.35 -19.85
N ILE A 60 -20.57 21.10 -18.84
CA ILE A 60 -21.46 21.90 -17.98
C ILE A 60 -22.11 23.02 -18.79
N ALA A 61 -21.34 23.72 -19.65
CA ALA A 61 -21.86 24.76 -20.51
C ALA A 61 -22.87 24.22 -21.56
N ASP A 62 -22.60 23.03 -22.11
CA ASP A 62 -23.51 22.38 -23.06
C ASP A 62 -24.79 21.90 -22.36
N LEU A 63 -24.69 21.33 -21.16
CA LEU A 63 -25.86 20.95 -20.36
C LEU A 63 -26.68 22.17 -19.90
N ALA A 64 -26.03 23.30 -19.57
CA ALA A 64 -26.71 24.54 -19.24
C ALA A 64 -27.51 25.09 -20.44
N LYS A 65 -26.92 25.06 -21.64
CA LYS A 65 -27.62 25.44 -22.88
C LYS A 65 -28.78 24.51 -23.20
N GLU A 66 -28.62 23.21 -23.01
CA GLU A 66 -29.70 22.24 -23.20
C GLU A 66 -30.84 22.45 -22.20
N LEU A 67 -30.51 22.79 -20.95
CA LEU A 67 -31.49 23.13 -19.93
C LEU A 67 -32.27 24.39 -20.28
N ASP A 68 -31.59 25.47 -20.69
CA ASP A 68 -32.23 26.72 -21.13
C ASP A 68 -33.15 26.49 -22.34
N ALA A 69 -32.72 25.67 -23.30
CA ALA A 69 -33.54 25.29 -24.44
C ALA A 69 -34.81 24.53 -24.02
N ARG A 70 -34.69 23.57 -23.09
CA ARG A 70 -35.84 22.82 -22.54
C ARG A 70 -36.79 23.71 -21.74
N VAL A 71 -36.27 24.66 -20.98
CA VAL A 71 -37.09 25.64 -20.23
C VAL A 71 -37.88 26.52 -21.20
N GLN A 72 -37.24 27.01 -22.27
CA GLN A 72 -37.93 27.77 -23.31
C GLN A 72 -39.02 26.94 -24.02
N GLU A 73 -38.75 25.67 -24.32
CA GLU A 73 -39.73 24.75 -24.92
C GLU A 73 -40.95 24.55 -24.01
N ILE A 74 -40.74 24.40 -22.70
CA ILE A 74 -41.81 24.30 -21.70
C ILE A 74 -42.61 25.62 -21.63
N ASP A 75 -41.95 26.77 -21.58
CA ASP A 75 -42.62 28.08 -21.56
C ASP A 75 -43.47 28.31 -22.82
N GLU A 76 -42.96 27.93 -23.99
CA GLU A 76 -43.71 27.99 -25.24
C GLU A 76 -44.91 27.05 -25.25
N SER A 77 -44.75 25.83 -24.72
CA SER A 77 -45.85 24.87 -24.57
C SER A 77 -46.92 25.38 -23.58
N GLY A 78 -46.50 26.04 -22.50
CA GLY A 78 -47.38 26.68 -21.53
C GLY A 78 -48.16 27.85 -22.13
N ARG A 79 -47.51 28.71 -22.93
CA ARG A 79 -48.19 29.79 -23.67
C ARG A 79 -49.20 29.25 -24.67
N LYS A 80 -48.88 28.15 -25.36
CA LYS A 80 -49.81 27.46 -26.27
C LYS A 80 -51.01 26.88 -25.50
N ALA A 81 -50.79 26.28 -24.33
CA ALA A 81 -51.86 25.78 -23.48
C ALA A 81 -52.77 26.90 -22.96
N ASP A 82 -52.20 28.02 -22.52
CA ASP A 82 -52.97 29.20 -22.08
C ASP A 82 -53.76 29.85 -23.23
N ALA A 83 -53.22 29.85 -24.45
CA ALA A 83 -53.93 30.31 -25.63
C ALA A 83 -55.13 29.40 -25.93
N LEU A 84 -54.94 28.08 -25.91
CA LEU A 84 -56.01 27.09 -26.12
C LEU A 84 -57.09 27.16 -25.03
N LEU A 85 -56.73 27.46 -23.78
CA LEU A 85 -57.70 27.67 -22.69
C LEU A 85 -58.53 28.94 -22.90
N LYS A 86 -57.91 30.03 -23.39
CA LYS A 86 -58.64 31.26 -23.74
C LYS A 86 -59.57 31.04 -24.93
N GLU A 87 -59.12 30.31 -25.94
CA GLU A 87 -59.95 29.94 -27.10
C GLU A 87 -61.12 29.05 -26.67
N ASN A 88 -60.90 28.07 -25.79
CA ASN A 88 -61.98 27.27 -25.23
C ASN A 88 -62.99 28.11 -24.42
N ALA A 89 -62.52 29.06 -23.62
CA ALA A 89 -63.40 29.97 -22.89
C ALA A 89 -64.21 30.88 -23.83
N ALA A 90 -63.58 31.38 -24.90
CA ALA A 90 -64.25 32.19 -25.92
C ALA A 90 -65.25 31.37 -26.74
N LEU A 91 -64.93 30.12 -27.10
CA LEU A 91 -65.84 29.19 -27.76
C LEU A 91 -67.04 28.87 -26.86
N LYS A 92 -66.81 28.66 -25.56
CA LYS A 92 -67.87 28.41 -24.58
C LYS A 92 -68.83 29.61 -24.45
N GLN A 93 -68.30 30.83 -24.40
CA GLN A 93 -69.12 32.05 -24.43
C GLN A 93 -69.90 32.21 -25.73
N ARG A 94 -69.31 31.82 -26.88
CA ARG A 94 -70.02 31.83 -28.17
C ARG A 94 -71.15 30.80 -28.20
N VAL A 95 -70.94 29.63 -27.61
CA VAL A 95 -72.00 28.60 -27.48
C VAL A 95 -73.13 29.11 -26.58
N GLU A 96 -72.84 29.69 -25.42
CA GLU A 96 -73.87 30.30 -24.55
C GLU A 96 -74.60 31.49 -25.21
N ALA A 97 -73.89 32.30 -26.01
CA ALA A 97 -74.49 33.38 -26.78
C ALA A 97 -75.40 32.87 -27.91
N LEU A 98 -75.04 31.76 -28.55
CA LEU A 98 -75.87 31.11 -29.57
C LEU A 98 -77.09 30.42 -28.95
N ASP A 99 -76.95 29.78 -27.79
CA ASP A 99 -78.06 29.16 -27.05
C ASP A 99 -79.10 30.19 -26.60
N SER A 100 -78.64 31.37 -26.17
CA SER A 100 -79.52 32.49 -25.81
C SER A 100 -80.16 33.17 -27.02
N ALA A 101 -79.47 33.23 -28.17
CA ALA A 101 -80.03 33.73 -29.42
C ALA A 101 -81.05 32.75 -30.05
N ALA A 102 -80.88 31.45 -29.86
CA ALA A 102 -81.80 30.40 -30.30
C ALA A 102 -83.14 30.39 -29.55
N SER A 103 -83.28 31.20 -28.49
CA SER A 103 -84.51 31.36 -27.70
C SER A 103 -85.55 32.31 -28.32
N ALA A 104 -85.32 32.84 -29.54
CA ALA A 104 -86.31 33.63 -30.31
C ALA A 104 -86.89 32.79 -31.48
N PRO A 105 -88.19 32.89 -31.81
CA PRO A 105 -88.83 31.86 -32.63
C PRO A 105 -88.55 32.05 -34.13
N GLN A 106 -87.66 31.20 -34.67
CA GLN A 106 -87.54 30.91 -36.11
C GLN A 106 -87.60 29.40 -36.33
N ALA A 107 -88.82 28.86 -36.47
CA ALA A 107 -89.10 27.43 -36.45
C ALA A 107 -88.57 26.62 -37.65
N ALA A 108 -88.18 27.24 -38.77
CA ALA A 108 -87.71 26.52 -39.96
C ALA A 108 -86.18 26.56 -40.18
N VAL A 109 -85.51 27.61 -39.69
CA VAL A 109 -84.03 27.69 -39.67
C VAL A 109 -83.48 26.85 -38.50
N SER A 110 -84.22 26.82 -37.39
CA SER A 110 -83.85 26.04 -36.20
C SER A 110 -83.86 24.52 -36.42
N GLU A 111 -84.76 23.94 -37.22
CA GLU A 111 -84.73 22.49 -37.49
C GLU A 111 -83.48 22.06 -38.30
N ALA A 112 -83.07 22.87 -39.28
CA ALA A 112 -81.86 22.60 -40.06
C ALA A 112 -80.58 22.79 -39.23
N GLU A 113 -80.55 23.81 -38.37
CA GLU A 113 -79.44 24.03 -37.43
C GLU A 113 -79.40 22.98 -36.34
N TYR A 114 -80.54 22.55 -35.79
CA TYR A 114 -80.61 21.43 -34.85
C TYR A 114 -80.15 20.12 -35.51
N ALA A 115 -80.55 19.86 -36.76
CA ALA A 115 -80.08 18.68 -37.49
C ALA A 115 -78.56 18.71 -37.66
N ARG A 116 -77.97 19.86 -38.02
CA ARG A 116 -76.52 20.04 -38.15
C ARG A 116 -75.79 19.94 -36.81
N LEU A 117 -76.34 20.53 -35.76
CA LEU A 117 -75.82 20.44 -34.39
C LEU A 117 -75.74 18.99 -33.92
N THR A 118 -76.81 18.24 -34.17
CA THR A 118 -76.95 16.86 -33.71
C THR A 118 -76.15 15.88 -34.56
N GLN A 119 -76.06 16.07 -35.88
CA GLN A 119 -75.37 15.14 -36.79
C GLN A 119 -73.87 15.41 -36.96
N GLU A 120 -73.41 16.66 -36.90
CA GLU A 120 -71.99 17.00 -37.12
C GLU A 120 -71.27 17.43 -35.85
N THR A 121 -71.81 18.40 -35.11
CA THR A 121 -71.05 19.10 -34.06
C THR A 121 -71.01 18.32 -32.75
N ILE A 122 -72.12 17.73 -32.31
CA ILE A 122 -72.14 16.84 -31.13
C ILE A 122 -71.17 15.65 -31.29
N PRO A 123 -71.19 14.88 -32.40
CA PRO A 123 -70.22 13.80 -32.59
C PRO A 123 -68.78 14.30 -32.76
N GLY A 124 -68.56 15.45 -33.42
CA GLY A 124 -67.24 16.09 -33.50
C GLY A 124 -66.67 16.44 -32.12
N LEU A 125 -67.45 17.12 -31.29
CA LEU A 125 -67.08 17.48 -29.91
C LEU A 125 -66.88 16.25 -29.03
N LYS A 126 -67.66 15.17 -29.24
CA LYS A 126 -67.48 13.90 -28.52
C LYS A 126 -66.14 13.25 -28.87
N ASN A 127 -65.75 13.23 -30.15
CA ASN A 127 -64.45 12.74 -30.59
C ASN A 127 -63.31 13.60 -30.04
N GLU A 128 -63.45 14.93 -30.03
CA GLU A 128 -62.48 15.84 -29.43
C GLU A 128 -62.33 15.62 -27.92
N LEU A 129 -63.44 15.40 -27.20
CA LEU A 129 -63.42 15.08 -25.78
C LEU A 129 -62.72 13.75 -25.50
N GLU A 130 -62.95 12.72 -26.33
CA GLU A 130 -62.24 11.43 -26.21
C GLU A 130 -60.74 11.59 -26.48
N LEU A 131 -60.36 12.35 -27.51
CA LEU A 131 -58.97 12.66 -27.81
C LEU A 131 -58.31 13.44 -26.66
N ALA A 132 -59.02 14.41 -26.08
CA ALA A 132 -58.54 15.17 -24.94
C ALA A 132 -58.34 14.27 -23.70
N ARG A 133 -59.26 13.33 -23.45
CA ARG A 133 -59.12 12.32 -22.39
C ARG A 133 -57.92 11.41 -22.61
N GLN A 134 -57.70 10.95 -23.83
CA GLN A 134 -56.51 10.15 -24.18
C GLN A 134 -55.22 10.93 -23.92
N ARG A 135 -55.15 12.20 -24.35
CA ARG A 135 -53.98 13.05 -24.09
C ARG A 135 -53.72 13.28 -22.60
N ILE A 136 -54.76 13.41 -21.78
CA ILE A 136 -54.62 13.53 -20.32
C ILE A 136 -54.07 12.23 -19.74
N ALA A 137 -54.60 11.08 -20.16
CA ALA A 137 -54.11 9.78 -19.71
C ALA A 137 -52.64 9.54 -20.10
N ASP A 138 -52.25 9.93 -21.32
CA ASP A 138 -50.86 9.85 -21.78
C ASP A 138 -49.94 10.79 -20.99
N ALA A 139 -50.40 12.02 -20.69
CA ALA A 139 -49.65 12.96 -19.86
C ALA A 139 -49.45 12.46 -18.43
N GLU A 140 -50.49 11.85 -17.83
CA GLU A 140 -50.40 11.21 -16.51
C GLU A 140 -49.44 10.01 -16.52
N ALA A 141 -49.47 9.18 -17.57
CA ALA A 141 -48.55 8.07 -17.73
C ALA A 141 -47.09 8.54 -17.90
N LEU A 142 -46.86 9.61 -18.66
CA LEU A 142 -45.53 10.22 -18.80
C LEU A 142 -45.05 10.81 -17.46
N LYS A 143 -45.93 11.47 -16.71
CA LYS A 143 -45.61 12.01 -15.39
C LYS A 143 -45.23 10.90 -14.41
N ALA A 144 -45.99 9.80 -14.37
CA ALA A 144 -45.68 8.66 -13.53
C ALA A 144 -44.30 8.04 -13.87
N ARG A 145 -43.99 7.89 -15.16
CA ARG A 145 -42.66 7.42 -15.61
C ARG A 145 -41.54 8.38 -15.22
N ALA A 146 -41.76 9.69 -15.32
CA ALA A 146 -40.78 10.69 -14.92
C ALA A 146 -40.52 10.65 -13.40
N GLU A 147 -41.57 10.55 -12.58
CA GLU A 147 -41.44 10.41 -11.13
C GLU A 147 -40.69 9.12 -10.73
N GLU A 148 -40.95 8.01 -11.41
CA GLU A 148 -40.23 6.76 -11.19
C GLU A 148 -38.75 6.87 -11.58
N ALA A 149 -38.45 7.51 -12.71
CA ALA A 149 -37.07 7.76 -13.14
C ALA A 149 -36.30 8.66 -12.15
N VAL A 150 -36.96 9.68 -11.57
CA VAL A 150 -36.37 10.52 -10.53
C VAL A 150 -36.08 9.71 -9.26
N ARG A 151 -37.04 8.88 -8.81
CA ARG A 151 -36.83 8.00 -7.65
C ARG A 151 -35.69 7.00 -7.87
N ASP A 152 -35.58 6.43 -9.07
CA ASP A 152 -34.46 5.52 -9.38
C ASP A 152 -33.11 6.26 -9.37
N ARG A 153 -33.07 7.49 -9.90
CA ARG A 153 -31.87 8.33 -9.84
C ARG A 153 -31.48 8.68 -8.41
N GLU A 154 -32.43 9.05 -7.55
CA GLU A 154 -32.19 9.31 -6.12
C GLU A 154 -31.65 8.07 -5.39
N ARG A 155 -32.17 6.87 -5.70
CA ARG A 155 -31.62 5.61 -5.17
C ARG A 155 -30.19 5.37 -5.62
N ARG A 156 -29.87 5.61 -6.90
CA ARG A 156 -28.50 5.47 -7.39
C ARG A 156 -27.55 6.49 -6.75
N LEU A 157 -28.00 7.73 -6.57
CA LEU A 157 -27.21 8.78 -5.91
C LEU A 157 -26.97 8.47 -4.43
N SER A 158 -27.97 7.98 -3.70
CA SER A 158 -27.81 7.56 -2.30
C SER A 158 -26.85 6.37 -2.17
N LEU A 159 -26.96 5.36 -3.04
CA LEU A 159 -26.00 4.26 -3.08
C LEU A 159 -24.57 4.74 -3.40
N GLY A 160 -24.43 5.71 -4.31
CA GLY A 160 -23.16 6.34 -4.61
C GLY A 160 -22.59 7.11 -3.42
N ALA A 161 -23.42 7.87 -2.71
CA ALA A 161 -23.03 8.60 -1.51
C ALA A 161 -22.58 7.66 -0.37
N ASP A 162 -23.29 6.54 -0.18
CA ASP A 162 -22.90 5.52 0.80
C ASP A 162 -21.57 4.86 0.45
N GLN A 163 -21.31 4.62 -0.85
CA GLN A 163 -20.02 4.09 -1.30
C GLN A 163 -18.89 5.09 -1.08
N ILE A 164 -19.11 6.37 -1.40
CA ILE A 164 -18.15 7.45 -1.16
C ILE A 164 -17.81 7.53 0.32
N ALA A 165 -18.83 7.59 1.20
CA ALA A 165 -18.61 7.65 2.65
C ALA A 165 -17.85 6.43 3.20
N ARG A 166 -18.10 5.23 2.65
CA ARG A 166 -17.33 4.02 3.00
C ARG A 166 -15.88 4.11 2.54
N LEU A 167 -15.64 4.58 1.32
CA LEU A 167 -14.30 4.74 0.77
C LEU A 167 -13.51 5.82 1.54
N GLU A 168 -14.12 6.95 1.85
CA GLU A 168 -13.52 8.02 2.67
C GLU A 168 -13.11 7.47 4.04
N LYS A 169 -14.01 6.75 4.72
CA LYS A 169 -13.71 6.12 6.01
C LYS A 169 -12.57 5.10 5.91
N ALA A 170 -12.53 4.31 4.83
CA ALA A 170 -11.45 3.35 4.60
C ALA A 170 -10.10 4.06 4.33
N LEU A 171 -10.13 5.19 3.63
CA LEU A 171 -8.95 5.99 3.30
C LEU A 171 -8.40 6.68 4.56
N ASP A 172 -9.27 7.21 5.42
CA ASP A 172 -8.87 7.77 6.72
C ASP A 172 -8.29 6.71 7.66
N ALA A 173 -8.89 5.50 7.68
CA ALA A 173 -8.33 4.37 8.42
C ALA A 173 -6.95 3.98 7.89
N ALA A 174 -6.80 3.84 6.57
CA ALA A 174 -5.51 3.51 5.95
C ALA A 174 -4.43 4.55 6.25
N ARG A 175 -4.76 5.85 6.21
CA ARG A 175 -3.85 6.93 6.57
C ARG A 175 -3.45 6.90 8.04
N SER A 176 -4.41 6.60 8.93
CA SER A 176 -4.12 6.44 10.36
C SER A 176 -3.18 5.25 10.61
N ASP A 177 -3.43 4.13 9.95
CA ASP A 177 -2.60 2.92 10.07
C ASP A 177 -1.18 3.15 9.53
N GLU A 178 -1.05 3.85 8.40
CA GLU A 178 0.24 4.22 7.82
C GLU A 178 1.03 5.15 8.75
N ASN A 179 0.40 6.19 9.30
CA ASN A 179 1.06 7.10 10.24
C ASN A 179 1.51 6.38 11.52
N ALA A 180 0.69 5.46 12.03
CA ALA A 180 1.03 4.65 13.20
C ALA A 180 2.21 3.71 12.90
N ALA A 181 2.23 3.07 11.74
CA ALA A 181 3.33 2.21 11.29
C ALA A 181 4.64 3.00 11.11
N GLN A 182 4.57 4.17 10.47
CA GLN A 182 5.74 5.06 10.30
C GLN A 182 6.28 5.53 11.65
N THR A 183 5.41 5.93 12.59
CA THR A 183 5.82 6.34 13.93
C THR A 183 6.53 5.20 14.67
N ALA A 184 5.96 4.00 14.64
CA ALA A 184 6.57 2.82 15.26
C ALA A 184 7.93 2.46 14.62
N GLU A 185 8.07 2.61 13.29
CA GLU A 185 9.34 2.40 12.60
C GLU A 185 10.38 3.46 13.00
N THR A 186 9.99 4.73 13.10
CA THR A 186 10.88 5.80 13.56
C THR A 186 11.37 5.57 15.00
N GLU A 187 10.48 5.17 15.92
CA GLU A 187 10.85 4.85 17.29
C GLU A 187 11.82 3.66 17.36
N ARG A 188 11.60 2.63 16.53
CA ARG A 188 12.51 1.48 16.43
C ARG A 188 13.90 1.91 15.93
N LEU A 189 13.94 2.69 14.85
CA LEU A 189 15.20 3.17 14.26
C LEU A 189 15.95 4.09 15.23
N GLU A 190 15.26 4.93 15.99
CA GLU A 190 15.86 5.76 17.03
C GLU A 190 16.46 4.91 18.16
N ALA A 191 15.74 3.88 18.62
CA ALA A 191 16.25 2.95 19.64
C ALA A 191 17.48 2.16 19.15
N GLU A 192 17.47 1.73 17.90
CA GLU A 192 18.63 1.08 17.26
C GLU A 192 19.81 2.06 17.14
N ALA A 193 19.57 3.30 16.72
CA ALA A 193 20.61 4.33 16.61
C ALA A 193 21.25 4.64 17.98
N ASP A 194 20.46 4.73 19.04
CA ASP A 194 20.97 4.93 20.40
C ASP A 194 21.77 3.74 20.91
N THR A 195 21.35 2.52 20.57
CA THR A 195 22.09 1.31 20.90
C THR A 195 23.45 1.30 20.18
N LEU A 196 23.48 1.62 18.89
CA LEU A 196 24.72 1.71 18.11
C LEU A 196 25.64 2.82 18.64
N ARG A 197 25.11 3.96 19.05
CA ARG A 197 25.90 5.04 19.68
C ARG A 197 26.57 4.58 20.97
N ARG A 198 25.87 3.83 21.82
CA ARG A 198 26.44 3.25 23.05
C ARG A 198 27.53 2.22 22.74
N GLN A 199 27.28 1.32 21.79
CA GLN A 199 28.29 0.35 21.36
C GLN A 199 29.54 1.03 20.81
N LEU A 200 29.37 2.11 20.04
CA LEU A 200 30.48 2.88 19.51
C LEU A 200 31.29 3.58 20.61
N SER A 201 30.62 4.16 21.61
CA SER A 201 31.32 4.80 22.74
C SER A 201 32.04 3.77 23.63
N GLU A 202 31.43 2.61 23.87
CA GLU A 202 32.06 1.50 24.59
C GLU A 202 33.28 0.95 23.84
N ALA A 203 33.16 0.75 22.53
CA ALA A 203 34.27 0.31 21.68
C ALA A 203 35.42 1.32 21.66
N GLN A 204 35.10 2.62 21.60
CA GLN A 204 36.11 3.68 21.70
C GLN A 204 36.81 3.70 23.06
N ALA A 205 36.07 3.57 24.16
CA ALA A 205 36.64 3.50 25.50
C ALA A 205 37.53 2.25 25.67
N ALA A 206 37.11 1.11 25.14
CA ALA A 206 37.91 -0.12 25.14
C ALA A 206 39.20 0.06 24.31
N ALA A 207 39.11 0.67 23.12
CA ALA A 207 40.26 0.95 22.28
C ALA A 207 41.26 1.90 22.97
N GLU A 208 40.78 2.95 23.62
CA GLU A 208 41.64 3.87 24.39
C GLU A 208 42.29 3.19 25.60
N LYS A 209 41.56 2.31 26.29
CA LYS A 209 42.13 1.51 27.40
C LYS A 209 43.28 0.63 26.91
N VAL A 210 43.12 -0.05 25.78
CA VAL A 210 44.18 -0.87 25.18
C VAL A 210 45.37 0.01 24.78
N ARG A 211 45.09 1.18 24.17
CA ARG A 211 46.12 2.10 23.68
C ARG A 211 46.96 2.70 24.80
N THR A 212 46.32 3.14 25.87
CA THR A 212 46.96 3.92 26.94
C THR A 212 47.40 3.08 28.14
N GLY A 213 46.75 1.95 28.39
CA GLY A 213 47.06 1.05 29.50
C GLY A 213 47.78 -0.21 29.07
N ASP A 214 47.06 -1.09 28.36
CA ASP A 214 47.50 -2.47 28.14
C ASP A 214 48.76 -2.55 27.25
N LEU A 215 48.81 -1.77 26.17
CA LEU A 215 49.97 -1.76 25.27
C LEU A 215 51.26 -1.27 25.95
N PRO A 216 51.28 -0.13 26.66
CA PRO A 216 52.45 0.27 27.44
C PRO A 216 52.85 -0.72 28.53
N ALA A 217 51.87 -1.32 29.23
CA ALA A 217 52.14 -2.32 30.27
C ALA A 217 52.83 -3.56 29.70
N LEU A 218 52.31 -4.11 28.60
CA LEU A 218 52.92 -5.23 27.89
C LEU A 218 54.32 -4.90 27.38
N ARG A 219 54.54 -3.70 26.83
CA ARG A 219 55.87 -3.24 26.40
C ARG A 219 56.86 -3.17 27.57
N ALA A 220 56.42 -2.68 28.73
CA ALA A 220 57.24 -2.62 29.93
C ALA A 220 57.58 -4.02 30.46
N GLU A 221 56.63 -4.97 30.39
CA GLU A 221 56.85 -6.35 30.79
C GLU A 221 57.82 -7.08 29.86
N ILE A 222 57.67 -6.92 28.54
CA ILE A 222 58.63 -7.43 27.54
C ILE A 222 60.03 -6.90 27.86
N ALA A 223 60.19 -5.59 28.07
CA ALA A 223 61.49 -5.00 28.40
C ALA A 223 62.09 -5.54 29.72
N ARG A 224 61.25 -5.90 30.71
CA ARG A 224 61.71 -6.56 31.94
C ARG A 224 62.17 -7.99 31.67
N LYS A 225 61.39 -8.75 30.90
CA LYS A 225 61.71 -10.14 30.54
C LYS A 225 62.98 -10.22 29.69
N ASP A 226 63.19 -9.28 28.78
CA ASP A 226 64.44 -9.20 28.00
C ASP A 226 65.67 -8.96 28.89
N LYS A 227 65.55 -8.11 29.92
CA LYS A 227 66.63 -7.91 30.91
C LYS A 227 66.90 -9.17 31.74
N GLU A 228 65.85 -9.88 32.14
CA GLU A 228 65.95 -11.15 32.87
C GLU A 228 66.64 -12.23 32.01
N ILE A 229 66.24 -12.36 30.74
CA ILE A 229 66.87 -13.27 29.78
C ILE A 229 68.34 -12.92 29.58
N ALA A 230 68.69 -11.63 29.43
CA ALA A 230 70.08 -11.20 29.29
C ALA A 230 70.91 -11.54 30.54
N ALA A 231 70.36 -11.34 31.74
CA ALA A 231 71.02 -11.69 33.00
C ALA A 231 71.24 -13.20 33.14
N LEU A 232 70.21 -14.02 32.85
CA LEU A 232 70.32 -15.48 32.87
C LEU A 232 71.33 -15.99 31.84
N LYS A 233 71.36 -15.39 30.64
CA LYS A 233 72.34 -15.73 29.59
C LYS A 233 73.77 -15.42 30.05
N ALA A 234 73.98 -14.28 30.73
CA ALA A 234 75.28 -13.94 31.30
C ALA A 234 75.70 -14.94 32.40
N GLN A 235 74.79 -15.29 33.30
CA GLN A 235 75.04 -16.29 34.35
C GLN A 235 75.37 -17.67 33.76
N ASN A 236 74.61 -18.12 32.77
CA ASN A 236 74.90 -19.37 32.06
C ASN A 236 76.28 -19.32 31.38
N GLY A 237 76.68 -18.21 30.79
CA GLY A 237 78.04 -18.05 30.25
C GLY A 237 79.14 -18.21 31.31
N VAL A 238 78.94 -17.62 32.51
CA VAL A 238 79.85 -17.79 33.65
C VAL A 238 79.88 -19.24 34.14
N LEU A 239 78.73 -19.92 34.20
CA LEU A 239 78.66 -21.33 34.59
C LEU A 239 79.34 -22.23 33.55
N THR A 240 79.08 -22.03 32.26
CA THR A 240 79.72 -22.78 31.17
C THR A 240 81.24 -22.61 31.20
N THR A 241 81.75 -21.40 31.40
CA THR A 241 83.21 -21.18 31.55
C THR A 241 83.78 -21.86 32.79
N ARG A 242 83.06 -21.86 33.92
CA ARG A 242 83.47 -22.61 35.13
C ARG A 242 83.48 -24.12 34.89
N VAL A 243 82.46 -24.67 34.24
CA VAL A 243 82.39 -26.10 33.88
C VAL A 243 83.56 -26.45 32.96
N ALA A 244 83.81 -25.68 31.92
CA ALA A 244 84.95 -25.89 31.02
C ALA A 244 86.30 -25.84 31.76
N ALA A 245 86.47 -24.91 32.71
CA ALA A 245 87.68 -24.82 33.53
C ALA A 245 87.84 -26.04 34.48
N LEU A 246 86.76 -26.49 35.12
CA LEU A 246 86.75 -27.69 35.96
C LEU A 246 87.01 -28.95 35.13
N GLU A 247 86.41 -29.07 33.95
CA GLU A 247 86.70 -30.17 33.02
C GLU A 247 88.16 -30.16 32.58
N ALA A 248 88.72 -29.01 32.21
CA ALA A 248 90.14 -28.89 31.86
C ALA A 248 91.06 -29.26 33.03
N ALA A 249 90.75 -28.81 34.25
CA ALA A 249 91.48 -29.19 35.45
C ALA A 249 91.38 -30.70 35.74
N SER A 250 90.20 -31.30 35.54
CA SER A 250 90.01 -32.75 35.71
C SER A 250 90.80 -33.58 34.69
N ARG A 251 90.92 -33.11 33.44
CA ARG A 251 91.75 -33.74 32.41
C ARG A 251 93.24 -33.59 32.71
N ALA A 252 93.67 -32.46 33.26
CA ALA A 252 95.06 -32.23 33.67
C ALA A 252 95.47 -33.06 34.91
N ALA A 253 94.50 -33.40 35.77
CA ALA A 253 94.71 -34.25 36.95
C ALA A 253 94.64 -35.76 36.64
N GLN A 254 94.26 -36.15 35.42
CA GLN A 254 94.30 -37.55 34.99
C GLN A 254 95.69 -37.90 34.43
N PRO A 255 96.39 -38.91 34.97
CA PRO A 255 97.57 -39.47 34.31
C PRO A 255 97.14 -40.12 32.99
N SER A 256 97.88 -39.81 31.93
CA SER A 256 97.69 -40.31 30.58
C SER A 256 97.64 -41.84 30.54
N ARG A 257 96.50 -42.38 30.10
CA ARG A 257 96.41 -43.72 29.51
C ARG A 257 95.80 -43.60 28.10
N PRO A 258 96.34 -44.31 27.09
CA PRO A 258 95.89 -44.16 25.71
C PRO A 258 94.48 -44.73 25.50
N VAL A 259 93.81 -44.10 24.54
CA VAL A 259 92.50 -44.40 23.96
C VAL A 259 92.47 -45.79 23.33
N ASP A 260 91.40 -46.56 23.59
CA ASP A 260 90.92 -47.62 22.70
C ASP A 260 89.41 -47.83 22.86
N GLY A 261 88.72 -48.04 21.72
CA GLY A 261 87.33 -48.53 21.62
C GLY A 261 86.30 -47.41 21.45
N ALA A 262 85.90 -47.02 20.23
CA ALA A 262 84.97 -47.74 19.36
C ALA A 262 83.61 -48.04 20.03
N GLU A 263 82.59 -47.22 19.77
CA GLU A 263 81.23 -47.73 19.57
C GLU A 263 80.33 -46.74 18.81
N LYS A 264 79.77 -47.24 17.70
CA LYS A 264 78.66 -46.63 16.96
C LYS A 264 77.40 -46.62 17.84
N PRO A 265 76.40 -45.80 17.48
CA PRO A 265 75.21 -46.51 16.99
C PRO A 265 74.73 -45.98 15.65
N VAL A 266 74.55 -46.94 14.74
CA VAL A 266 73.61 -46.88 13.62
C VAL A 266 72.21 -46.98 14.21
N ARG A 267 71.30 -46.10 13.75
CA ARG A 267 69.84 -46.27 13.65
C ARG A 267 69.30 -44.99 13.03
N ASP A 268 68.32 -44.97 12.14
CA ASP A 268 67.76 -45.93 11.22
C ASP A 268 66.93 -45.03 10.30
N THR A 269 67.24 -44.98 9.01
CA THR A 269 66.35 -44.40 8.00
C THR A 269 65.10 -45.27 7.91
N ALA A 270 64.04 -44.90 8.62
CA ALA A 270 62.70 -45.40 8.36
C ALA A 270 61.95 -44.37 7.49
N LYS A 271 61.83 -44.69 6.21
CA LYS A 271 60.95 -44.05 5.24
C LYS A 271 59.55 -44.67 5.43
N PRO A 272 58.48 -43.91 5.77
CA PRO A 272 57.13 -44.40 5.63
C PRO A 272 56.64 -44.14 4.20
N SER A 273 56.18 -45.21 3.55
CA SER A 273 55.38 -45.16 2.33
C SER A 273 53.96 -44.63 2.64
N GLU A 274 53.49 -43.78 1.74
CA GLU A 274 52.10 -43.62 1.27
C GLU A 274 51.01 -43.23 2.28
N GLY A 275 50.50 -41.99 2.10
CA GLY A 275 49.11 -41.64 2.40
C GLY A 275 48.85 -40.54 3.42
N ARG A 276 49.86 -39.87 3.98
CA ARG A 276 49.67 -38.75 4.93
C ARG A 276 50.73 -37.69 4.73
N ASN A 277 50.57 -36.87 3.70
CA ASN A 277 51.23 -35.57 3.72
C ASN A 277 50.36 -34.64 4.57
N PRO A 278 50.87 -34.12 5.71
CA PRO A 278 50.12 -33.15 6.48
C PRO A 278 49.75 -31.96 5.60
N ARG A 279 48.47 -31.59 5.57
CA ARG A 279 48.01 -30.41 4.85
C ARG A 279 48.29 -29.17 5.69
N ASP A 280 48.52 -28.03 5.03
CA ASP A 280 48.69 -26.75 5.72
C ASP A 280 47.41 -26.41 6.50
N ALA A 281 47.55 -26.21 7.82
CA ALA A 281 46.44 -25.88 8.71
C ALA A 281 45.74 -24.57 8.32
N ALA A 282 46.48 -23.58 7.82
CA ALA A 282 45.88 -22.32 7.38
C ALA A 282 45.02 -22.50 6.12
N LEU A 283 45.46 -23.37 5.22
CA LEU A 283 44.73 -23.71 4.00
C LEU A 283 43.47 -24.52 4.32
N VAL A 284 43.57 -25.49 5.23
CA VAL A 284 42.41 -26.29 5.70
C VAL A 284 41.37 -25.41 6.41
N ALA A 285 41.80 -24.54 7.33
CA ALA A 285 40.90 -23.65 8.05
C ALA A 285 40.15 -22.71 7.09
N ARG A 286 40.85 -22.15 6.10
CA ARG A 286 40.24 -21.31 5.07
C ARG A 286 39.25 -22.08 4.19
N ALA A 287 39.63 -23.26 3.71
CA ALA A 287 38.74 -24.11 2.92
C ALA A 287 37.48 -24.50 3.70
N MET A 288 37.59 -24.78 5.01
CA MET A 288 36.45 -25.07 5.86
C MET A 288 35.56 -23.85 6.12
N GLN A 289 36.12 -22.64 6.19
CA GLN A 289 35.36 -21.41 6.35
C GLN A 289 34.59 -21.03 5.07
N ASP A 290 35.20 -21.24 3.91
CA ASP A 290 34.65 -20.89 2.61
C ASP A 290 33.70 -21.97 2.04
N THR A 291 33.61 -23.14 2.69
CA THR A 291 32.77 -24.27 2.23
C THR A 291 31.34 -24.18 2.77
N PRO A 292 30.33 -23.90 1.92
CA PRO A 292 28.93 -23.95 2.32
C PRO A 292 28.47 -25.38 2.64
N GLY A 293 27.64 -25.53 3.68
CA GLY A 293 27.08 -26.82 4.10
C GLY A 293 27.81 -27.47 5.29
N LEU A 294 28.87 -26.84 5.80
CA LEU A 294 29.50 -27.20 7.09
C LEU A 294 28.84 -26.51 8.29
N ASP A 295 27.85 -25.65 8.06
CA ASP A 295 27.14 -24.85 9.08
C ASP A 295 26.35 -25.70 10.08
N ARG A 296 26.08 -26.96 9.73
CA ARG A 296 25.37 -27.93 10.58
C ARG A 296 26.29 -28.67 11.55
N LEU A 297 27.61 -28.50 11.45
CA LEU A 297 28.58 -29.07 12.38
C LEU A 297 28.70 -28.17 13.61
N ASN A 298 28.69 -28.79 14.79
CA ASN A 298 29.07 -28.08 16.01
C ASN A 298 30.60 -27.89 16.11
N ASP A 299 31.04 -27.03 17.02
CA ASP A 299 32.46 -26.66 17.15
C ASP A 299 33.36 -27.90 17.34
N THR A 300 32.93 -28.86 18.16
CA THR A 300 33.70 -30.10 18.40
C THR A 300 33.83 -30.97 17.15
N GLN A 301 32.79 -31.04 16.32
CA GLN A 301 32.82 -31.77 15.04
C GLN A 301 33.68 -31.04 14.01
N ARG A 302 33.65 -29.70 14.01
CA ARG A 302 34.47 -28.86 13.15
C ARG A 302 35.96 -29.01 13.50
N ASP A 303 36.32 -28.92 14.77
CA ASP A 303 37.69 -29.13 15.26
C ASP A 303 38.21 -30.54 14.98
N ARG A 304 37.32 -31.54 15.00
CA ARG A 304 37.67 -32.92 14.65
C ARG A 304 37.93 -33.05 13.14
N LEU A 305 37.07 -32.48 12.31
CA LEU A 305 37.21 -32.49 10.86
C LEU A 305 38.51 -31.77 10.44
N GLU A 306 38.81 -30.62 11.03
CA GLU A 306 40.02 -29.85 10.75
C GLU A 306 41.28 -30.65 11.07
N ARG A 307 41.37 -31.22 12.28
CA ARG A 307 42.53 -32.04 12.68
C ARG A 307 42.72 -33.26 11.78
N THR A 308 41.62 -33.88 11.34
CA THR A 308 41.64 -35.02 10.42
C THR A 308 42.08 -34.62 9.00
N LEU A 309 41.67 -33.46 8.51
CA LEU A 309 42.10 -32.96 7.20
C LEU A 309 43.56 -32.49 7.22
N VAL A 310 44.02 -31.89 8.32
CA VAL A 310 45.41 -31.49 8.54
C VAL A 310 46.35 -32.69 8.66
N SER A 311 45.89 -33.81 9.23
CA SER A 311 46.68 -35.05 9.29
C SER A 311 46.86 -35.73 7.92
N GLY A 312 46.25 -35.18 6.86
CA GLY A 312 46.35 -35.67 5.48
C GLY A 312 45.34 -36.75 5.12
N GLU A 313 44.25 -36.90 5.89
CA GLU A 313 43.21 -37.90 5.59
C GLU A 313 42.36 -37.49 4.37
N CYS A 314 41.85 -38.48 3.63
CA CYS A 314 40.96 -38.26 2.49
C CYS A 314 39.72 -37.44 2.90
N VAL A 315 39.34 -36.46 2.07
CA VAL A 315 38.21 -35.55 2.31
C VAL A 315 36.90 -36.34 2.47
N THR A 316 36.71 -37.36 1.65
CA THR A 316 35.59 -38.30 1.71
C THR A 316 35.48 -39.01 3.07
N ASN A 317 36.59 -39.54 3.59
CA ASN A 317 36.64 -40.24 4.89
C ASN A 317 36.45 -39.26 6.06
N ALA A 318 37.11 -38.11 5.98
CA ALA A 318 37.03 -37.06 6.98
C ALA A 318 35.58 -36.55 7.14
N LEU A 319 34.88 -36.30 6.02
CA LEU A 319 33.48 -35.88 6.03
C LEU A 319 32.53 -37.00 6.47
N GLY A 320 32.79 -38.25 6.09
CA GLY A 320 32.02 -39.41 6.54
C GLY A 320 32.10 -39.65 8.05
N GLY A 321 33.19 -39.24 8.69
CA GLY A 321 33.35 -39.31 10.15
C GLY A 321 32.51 -38.31 10.95
N VAL A 322 32.07 -37.21 10.33
CA VAL A 322 31.29 -36.15 10.99
C VAL A 322 29.84 -36.05 10.49
N PHE A 323 29.55 -36.51 9.27
CA PHE A 323 28.20 -36.50 8.70
C PHE A 323 27.65 -37.91 8.49
N LYS A 324 26.40 -38.14 8.90
CA LYS A 324 25.64 -39.34 8.54
C LYS A 324 25.26 -39.38 7.05
N ARG A 325 25.13 -38.20 6.42
CA ARG A 325 24.90 -38.03 4.98
C ARG A 325 25.70 -36.80 4.53
N VAL A 326 26.73 -37.02 3.73
CA VAL A 326 27.67 -35.96 3.31
C VAL A 326 26.98 -35.02 2.31
N PRO A 327 26.96 -33.71 2.55
CA PRO A 327 26.49 -32.74 1.56
C PRO A 327 27.39 -32.74 0.32
N VAL A 328 26.81 -32.96 -0.87
CA VAL A 328 27.57 -33.06 -2.13
C VAL A 328 28.36 -31.78 -2.43
N LEU A 329 27.82 -30.62 -2.07
CA LEU A 329 28.48 -29.33 -2.24
C LEU A 329 29.72 -29.18 -1.33
N ALA A 330 29.63 -29.64 -0.08
CA ALA A 330 30.74 -29.59 0.85
C ALA A 330 31.87 -30.53 0.41
N LEU A 331 31.52 -31.74 -0.05
CA LEU A 331 32.49 -32.68 -0.60
C LEU A 331 33.21 -32.12 -1.83
N ARG A 332 32.46 -31.62 -2.82
CA ARG A 332 33.04 -31.10 -4.06
C ARG A 332 33.97 -29.90 -3.82
N ASN A 333 33.57 -28.98 -2.95
CA ASN A 333 34.35 -27.78 -2.67
C ASN A 333 35.62 -28.13 -1.88
N LEU A 334 35.53 -28.96 -0.84
CA LEU A 334 36.71 -29.39 -0.09
C LEU A 334 37.67 -30.23 -0.92
N MET A 335 37.18 -31.09 -1.82
CA MET A 335 38.06 -31.82 -2.75
C MET A 335 38.78 -30.87 -3.70
N ARG A 336 38.09 -29.85 -4.24
CA ARG A 336 38.72 -28.89 -5.15
C ARG A 336 39.72 -27.98 -4.43
N ASP A 337 39.34 -27.47 -3.27
CA ASP A 337 40.09 -26.42 -2.57
C ASP A 337 41.28 -26.99 -1.78
N LEU A 338 41.26 -28.29 -1.45
CA LEU A 338 42.36 -29.02 -0.80
C LEU A 338 43.19 -29.91 -1.75
N ASP A 339 42.95 -29.83 -3.07
CA ASP A 339 43.54 -30.71 -4.10
C ASP A 339 43.43 -32.21 -3.71
N SER A 340 42.19 -32.52 -3.34
CA SER A 340 41.57 -33.75 -2.89
C SER A 340 41.37 -34.87 -3.92
N ASP A 341 42.31 -35.80 -4.18
CA ASP A 341 42.00 -36.97 -5.04
C ASP A 341 41.09 -38.01 -4.34
N CYS A 342 40.98 -37.90 -3.02
CA CYS A 342 40.09 -38.64 -2.11
C CYS A 342 39.66 -37.71 -0.96
#